data_AF-A0A1J4KW95-F1
#
_entry.id   AF-A0A1J4KW95-F1
#
_cell.length_a   1.000
_cell.length_b   1.000
_cell.length_c   1.000
_cell.angle_alpha   90.00
_cell.angle_beta   90.00
_cell.angle_gamma   90.00
#
_symmetry.space_group_name_H-M   'P 1'
#
loop_
_entity.id
_entity.type
_entity.pdbx_description
1 polymer ?
#
loop_
_entity_poly.entity_id
_entity_poly.type
_entity_poly.pdbx_seq_one_letter_code
_entity_poly.pdbx_strand_id
1 'polypeptide(L)'
;MNLNVNLVIFSAPKKYISRDIRMLTIPNFCDKELTDDLLETYEIQNALYNITEESISSIISLLSRCHSPNTINHLPLLFSQALLYRRHNAKLFSSLLLQIYENPSIRWIFFNIKTFIFSKKSFIEPILFPYEISRIHILRLCYDLGLIELKEVIQFCQTLKSFKREYRFQAIFIYFWFLQEIYENDTQFAQSMFYFTLHKTKKHLLKHVFELILNNLREIKENKWKKFHDLLNFGYFEESLAGFILKDNCDSLQALLSSSNINFNEILFPSFFYPFTVQYNQFNLSVFSAFCGSVKCFKFLYLNNMNNIPLNKYFELNEIEAAVCGGNAEILHLCQQNHQNSKALGLAAEFHYNEIFDWIHESTNEEISSKVLDMAVKSNNIYVLVNYFDLIPVWDFETVRQSLMLDSSAVFRFMVSSKKFNVFHTVNSFGWNIFQFMNIYKSEEEKIFVSKLAEKVANDSIDKINEITKS
;
A
#
# COMPACT_ATOMS: atom_id res chain seq x y z
N MET A 1 35.87 26.82 6.88
CA MET A 1 36.42 25.53 6.39
C MET A 1 35.80 25.26 5.03
N ASN A 2 36.55 25.51 3.95
CA ASN A 2 36.10 25.23 2.58
C ASN A 2 36.38 23.76 2.27
N LEU A 3 35.35 22.91 2.39
CA LEU A 3 35.40 21.57 1.83
C LEU A 3 35.07 21.68 0.34
N ASN A 4 36.11 21.59 -0.49
CA ASN A 4 35.99 21.30 -1.92
C ASN A 4 35.40 19.89 -2.06
N VAL A 5 34.07 19.77 -2.02
CA VAL A 5 33.39 18.59 -2.50
C VAL A 5 33.44 18.68 -4.02
N ASN A 6 34.36 17.94 -4.63
CA ASN A 6 34.33 17.70 -6.07
C ASN A 6 33.05 16.93 -6.39
N LEU A 7 31.96 17.67 -6.62
CA LEU A 7 30.77 17.18 -7.29
C LEU A 7 31.20 16.78 -8.69
N VAL A 8 31.58 15.51 -8.85
CA VAL A 8 31.72 14.91 -10.18
C VAL A 8 30.33 14.96 -10.79
N ILE A 9 30.12 15.90 -11.71
CA ILE A 9 28.92 16.00 -12.52
C ILE A 9 28.93 14.79 -13.46
N PHE A 10 28.46 13.65 -12.96
CA PHE A 10 28.11 12.54 -13.82
C PHE A 10 26.84 12.94 -14.55
N SER A 11 26.91 13.00 -15.87
CA SER A 11 25.73 13.11 -16.72
C SER A 11 24.76 12.00 -16.31
N ALA A 12 23.59 12.39 -15.82
CA ALA A 12 22.49 11.45 -15.57
C ALA A 12 22.37 10.53 -16.79
N PRO A 13 22.27 9.19 -16.62
CA PRO A 13 22.01 8.33 -17.74
C PRO A 13 20.68 8.78 -18.36
N LYS A 14 20.79 9.37 -19.55
CA LYS A 14 19.65 9.71 -20.39
C LYS A 14 18.85 8.43 -20.59
N LYS A 15 17.62 8.42 -20.07
CA LYS A 15 16.64 7.34 -20.16
C LYS A 15 17.13 6.07 -19.44
N TYR A 16 16.48 5.71 -18.33
CA TYR A 16 16.05 4.32 -18.22
C TYR A 16 15.15 4.08 -19.44
N ILE A 17 15.82 3.56 -20.46
CA ILE A 17 15.26 3.12 -21.72
C ILE A 17 14.10 2.20 -21.39
N SER A 18 13.03 2.33 -22.17
CA SER A 18 11.95 1.38 -22.34
C SER A 18 12.48 -0.06 -22.52
N ARG A 19 12.95 -0.68 -21.44
CA ARG A 19 13.23 -2.11 -21.41
C ARG A 19 11.87 -2.75 -21.54
N ASP A 20 11.73 -3.63 -22.52
CA ASP A 20 10.58 -4.52 -22.63
C ASP A 20 10.31 -5.08 -21.24
N ILE A 21 9.12 -4.77 -20.71
CA ILE A 21 8.67 -5.26 -19.41
C ILE A 21 8.93 -6.76 -19.43
N ARG A 22 9.81 -7.24 -18.53
CA ARG A 22 10.14 -8.67 -18.46
C ARG A 22 8.82 -9.43 -18.37
N MET A 23 8.56 -10.28 -19.37
CA MET A 23 7.38 -11.12 -19.35
C MET A 23 7.45 -12.04 -18.14
N LEU A 24 6.30 -12.27 -17.52
CA LEU A 24 6.18 -13.22 -16.43
C LEU A 24 6.60 -14.62 -16.89
N THR A 25 7.59 -15.19 -16.21
CA THR A 25 8.00 -16.58 -16.45
C THR A 25 7.27 -17.48 -15.46
N ILE A 26 6.09 -17.96 -15.86
CA ILE A 26 5.24 -18.79 -14.99
C ILE A 26 5.89 -20.18 -14.78
N PRO A 27 6.07 -20.63 -13.54
CA PRO A 27 6.58 -21.96 -13.26
C PRO A 27 5.66 -23.08 -13.77
N ASN A 28 6.24 -24.16 -14.28
CA ASN A 28 5.52 -25.30 -14.85
C ASN A 28 4.63 -26.08 -13.86
N PHE A 29 4.69 -25.79 -12.55
CA PHE A 29 3.81 -26.42 -11.55
C PHE A 29 2.42 -25.77 -11.49
N CYS A 30 2.26 -24.55 -12.03
CA CYS A 30 0.98 -23.88 -12.10
C CYS A 30 0.09 -24.60 -13.10
N ASP A 31 -1.14 -24.94 -12.70
CA ASP A 31 -2.15 -25.36 -13.65
C ASP A 31 -2.61 -24.15 -14.51
N LYS A 32 -3.43 -24.44 -15.52
CA LYS A 32 -3.91 -23.41 -16.44
C LYS A 32 -4.71 -22.31 -15.71
N GLU A 33 -5.58 -22.68 -14.77
CA GLU A 33 -6.40 -21.72 -14.03
C GLU A 33 -5.51 -20.75 -13.22
N LEU A 34 -4.57 -21.28 -12.45
CA LEU A 34 -3.63 -20.48 -11.67
C LEU A 34 -2.71 -19.63 -12.57
N THR A 35 -2.31 -20.16 -13.73
CA THR A 35 -1.51 -19.42 -14.71
C THR A 35 -2.27 -18.20 -15.24
N ASP A 36 -3.52 -18.41 -15.66
CA ASP A 36 -4.40 -17.35 -16.16
C ASP A 36 -4.66 -16.30 -15.06
N ASP A 37 -4.91 -16.74 -13.81
CA ASP A 37 -5.08 -15.87 -12.64
C ASP A 37 -3.86 -14.97 -12.39
N LEU A 38 -2.65 -15.55 -12.40
CA LEU A 38 -1.40 -14.82 -12.14
C LEU A 38 -1.10 -13.80 -13.24
N LEU A 39 -1.29 -14.20 -14.51
CA LEU A 39 -1.06 -13.31 -15.66
C LEU A 39 -2.04 -12.14 -15.67
N GLU A 40 -3.35 -12.40 -15.53
CA GLU A 40 -4.36 -11.34 -15.49
C GLU A 40 -4.13 -10.40 -14.29
N THR A 41 -3.86 -10.94 -13.10
CA THR A 41 -3.58 -10.15 -11.90
C THR A 41 -2.36 -9.24 -12.11
N TYR A 42 -1.28 -9.78 -12.67
CA TYR A 42 -0.07 -9.00 -12.96
C TYR A 42 -0.30 -7.90 -13.99
N GLU A 43 -1.00 -8.19 -15.09
CA GLU A 43 -1.30 -7.19 -16.11
C GLU A 43 -2.10 -6.03 -15.52
N ILE A 44 -3.10 -6.34 -14.69
CA ILE A 44 -3.91 -5.33 -14.00
C ILE A 44 -3.07 -4.53 -13.01
N GLN A 45 -2.22 -5.18 -12.20
CA GLN A 45 -1.30 -4.49 -11.30
C GLN A 45 -0.40 -3.54 -12.07
N ASN A 46 0.29 -4.03 -13.08
CA ASN A 46 1.19 -3.20 -13.88
C ASN A 46 0.46 -1.99 -14.49
N ALA A 47 -0.76 -2.19 -14.98
CA ALA A 47 -1.55 -1.11 -15.56
C ALA A 47 -2.04 -0.09 -14.51
N LEU A 48 -2.48 -0.52 -13.33
CA LEU A 48 -2.95 0.36 -12.26
C LEU A 48 -1.80 1.14 -11.59
N TYR A 49 -0.64 0.53 -11.36
CA TYR A 49 0.50 1.19 -10.72
C TYR A 49 1.21 2.18 -11.64
N ASN A 50 1.05 2.02 -12.96
CA ASN A 50 1.58 2.91 -14.01
C ASN A 50 0.46 3.68 -14.73
N ILE A 51 -0.66 3.93 -14.04
CA ILE A 51 -1.79 4.65 -14.61
C ILE A 51 -1.39 6.07 -15.05
N THR A 52 -1.80 6.44 -16.25
CA THR A 52 -1.69 7.77 -16.85
C THR A 52 -3.03 8.12 -17.48
N GLU A 53 -3.25 9.39 -17.86
CA GLU A 53 -4.48 9.78 -18.56
C GLU A 53 -4.69 8.97 -19.86
N GLU A 54 -3.60 8.75 -20.61
CA GLU A 54 -3.60 8.01 -21.88
C GLU A 54 -3.85 6.50 -21.68
N SER A 55 -3.45 5.94 -20.54
CA SER A 55 -3.61 4.50 -20.30
C SER A 55 -5.00 4.08 -19.82
N ILE A 56 -5.87 5.02 -19.40
CA ILE A 56 -7.20 4.71 -18.85
C ILE A 56 -8.03 3.87 -19.84
N SER A 57 -8.09 4.24 -21.12
CA SER A 57 -8.87 3.47 -22.11
C SER A 57 -8.31 2.05 -22.33
N SER A 58 -6.98 1.89 -22.26
CA SER A 58 -6.34 0.58 -22.33
C SER A 58 -6.67 -0.26 -21.09
N ILE A 59 -6.67 0.33 -19.90
CA ILE A 59 -7.08 -0.33 -18.65
C ILE A 59 -8.54 -0.78 -18.72
N ILE A 60 -9.45 0.05 -19.24
CA ILE A 60 -10.85 -0.33 -19.45
C ILE A 60 -10.97 -1.53 -20.39
N SER A 61 -10.20 -1.55 -21.49
CA SER A 61 -10.15 -2.68 -22.41
C SER A 61 -9.59 -3.94 -21.74
N LEU A 62 -8.53 -3.81 -20.93
CA LEU A 62 -7.97 -4.90 -20.14
C LEU A 62 -9.01 -5.49 -19.17
N LEU A 63 -9.67 -4.65 -18.38
CA LEU A 63 -10.71 -5.06 -17.43
C LEU A 63 -11.89 -5.74 -18.13
N SER A 64 -12.25 -5.33 -19.35
CA SER A 64 -13.33 -5.97 -20.12
C SER A 64 -13.03 -7.38 -20.61
N ARG A 65 -11.74 -7.73 -20.67
CA ARG A 65 -11.25 -9.06 -21.09
C ARG A 65 -10.82 -9.93 -19.90
N CYS A 66 -10.93 -9.42 -18.67
CA CYS A 66 -10.64 -10.21 -17.47
C CYS A 66 -11.70 -11.30 -17.33
N HIS A 67 -11.26 -12.55 -17.29
CA HIS A 67 -12.15 -13.71 -17.27
C HIS A 67 -11.97 -14.56 -16.02
N SER A 68 -10.82 -14.45 -15.33
CA SER A 68 -10.57 -15.17 -14.10
C SER A 68 -11.54 -14.72 -12.99
N PRO A 69 -12.39 -15.62 -12.45
CA PRO A 69 -13.25 -15.28 -11.32
C PRO A 69 -12.45 -14.85 -10.08
N ASN A 70 -11.28 -15.45 -9.87
CA ASN A 70 -10.39 -15.07 -8.77
C ASN A 70 -9.91 -13.64 -8.95
N THR A 71 -9.30 -13.31 -10.09
CA THR A 71 -8.81 -11.95 -10.38
C THR A 71 -9.93 -10.93 -10.25
N ILE A 72 -11.10 -11.23 -10.82
CA ILE A 72 -12.32 -10.40 -10.74
C ILE A 72 -12.71 -10.09 -9.30
N ASN A 73 -12.76 -11.10 -8.43
CA ASN A 73 -13.12 -10.94 -7.02
C ASN A 73 -12.08 -10.12 -6.24
N HIS A 74 -10.84 -10.07 -6.72
CA HIS A 74 -9.71 -9.38 -6.10
C HIS A 74 -9.49 -7.96 -6.63
N LEU A 75 -10.15 -7.59 -7.73
CA LEU A 75 -10.04 -6.24 -8.32
C LEU A 75 -10.19 -5.10 -7.30
N PRO A 76 -11.16 -5.11 -6.36
CA PRO A 76 -11.27 -4.03 -5.37
C PRO A 76 -10.04 -3.88 -4.48
N LEU A 77 -9.40 -5.01 -4.13
CA LEU A 77 -8.15 -5.00 -3.37
C LEU A 77 -7.02 -4.42 -4.22
N LEU A 78 -6.87 -4.86 -5.47
CA LEU A 78 -5.84 -4.36 -6.38
C LEU A 78 -5.95 -2.83 -6.57
N PHE A 79 -7.18 -2.33 -6.76
CA PHE A 79 -7.46 -0.89 -6.80
C PHE A 79 -7.04 -0.18 -5.50
N SER A 80 -7.39 -0.75 -4.35
CA SER A 80 -7.04 -0.21 -3.04
C SER A 80 -5.54 -0.15 -2.83
N GLN A 81 -4.81 -1.21 -3.21
CA GLN A 81 -3.36 -1.30 -3.12
C GLN A 81 -2.67 -0.29 -4.05
N ALA A 82 -3.09 -0.22 -5.31
CA ALA A 82 -2.51 0.72 -6.25
C ALA A 82 -2.74 2.18 -5.79
N LEU A 83 -3.94 2.52 -5.30
CA LEU A 83 -4.22 3.85 -4.75
C LEU A 83 -3.42 4.14 -3.46
N LEU A 84 -3.18 3.13 -2.63
CA LEU A 84 -2.35 3.25 -1.43
C LEU A 84 -0.92 3.69 -1.79
N TYR A 85 -0.29 3.01 -2.74
CA TYR A 85 1.12 3.25 -3.12
C TYR A 85 1.31 4.31 -4.22
N ARG A 86 0.24 4.70 -4.93
CA ARG A 86 0.24 5.75 -5.97
C ARG A 86 -0.80 6.82 -5.66
N ARG A 87 -0.84 7.29 -4.42
CA ARG A 87 -1.84 8.27 -3.98
C ARG A 87 -1.91 9.53 -4.86
N HIS A 88 -0.78 10.01 -5.38
CA HIS A 88 -0.73 11.18 -6.27
C HIS A 88 -1.59 10.99 -7.54
N ASN A 89 -1.87 9.74 -7.92
CA ASN A 89 -2.75 9.38 -9.04
C ASN A 89 -4.24 9.31 -8.67
N ALA A 90 -4.66 9.75 -7.47
CA ALA A 90 -6.06 9.67 -7.03
C ALA A 90 -7.06 10.24 -8.06
N LYS A 91 -6.71 11.35 -8.73
CA LYS A 91 -7.54 11.91 -9.82
C LYS A 91 -7.69 10.96 -11.01
N LEU A 92 -6.61 10.28 -11.41
CA LEU A 92 -6.65 9.26 -12.46
C LEU A 92 -7.50 8.07 -12.06
N PHE A 93 -7.42 7.65 -10.79
CA PHE A 93 -8.32 6.62 -10.24
C PHE A 93 -9.79 7.07 -10.23
N SER A 94 -10.08 8.34 -9.94
CA SER A 94 -11.44 8.89 -10.09
C SER A 94 -11.94 8.80 -11.53
N SER A 95 -11.12 9.22 -12.51
CA SER A 95 -11.46 9.10 -13.92
C SER A 95 -11.69 7.66 -14.36
N LEU A 96 -10.85 6.73 -13.89
CA LEU A 96 -11.01 5.30 -14.15
C LEU A 96 -12.31 4.74 -13.52
N LEU A 97 -12.62 5.09 -12.28
CA LEU A 97 -13.86 4.67 -11.60
C LEU A 97 -15.11 5.17 -12.35
N LEU A 98 -15.10 6.42 -12.81
CA LEU A 98 -16.19 6.99 -13.59
C LEU A 98 -16.38 6.23 -14.91
N GLN A 99 -15.29 5.95 -15.64
CA GLN A 99 -15.38 5.18 -16.89
C GLN A 99 -15.83 3.73 -16.66
N ILE A 100 -15.43 3.08 -15.57
CA ILE A 100 -15.95 1.76 -15.19
C ILE A 100 -17.45 1.82 -14.92
N TYR A 101 -17.92 2.84 -14.20
CA TYR A 101 -19.34 3.01 -13.89
C TYR A 101 -20.18 3.29 -15.14
N GLU A 102 -19.69 4.15 -16.04
CA GLU A 102 -20.40 4.53 -17.26
C GLU A 102 -20.46 3.37 -18.26
N ASN A 103 -19.41 2.55 -18.36
CA ASN A 103 -19.33 1.43 -19.30
C ASN A 103 -20.20 0.22 -18.89
N PRO A 104 -21.29 -0.11 -19.62
CA PRO A 104 -22.21 -1.17 -19.22
C PRO A 104 -21.58 -2.57 -19.17
N SER A 105 -20.56 -2.86 -19.98
CA SER A 105 -19.97 -4.22 -20.04
C SER A 105 -19.15 -4.58 -18.81
N ILE A 106 -18.63 -3.57 -18.10
CA ILE A 106 -17.80 -3.73 -16.92
C ILE A 106 -18.32 -2.99 -15.68
N ARG A 107 -19.52 -2.39 -15.75
CA ARG A 107 -20.17 -1.69 -14.62
C ARG A 107 -20.28 -2.57 -13.36
N TRP A 108 -20.38 -3.88 -13.53
CA TRP A 108 -20.39 -4.83 -12.42
C TRP A 108 -19.10 -4.76 -11.56
N ILE A 109 -17.96 -4.36 -12.13
CA ILE A 109 -16.71 -4.13 -11.38
C ILE A 109 -16.92 -3.02 -10.34
N PHE A 110 -17.60 -1.94 -10.71
CA PHE A 110 -17.93 -0.87 -9.75
C PHE A 110 -18.82 -1.40 -8.61
N PHE A 111 -19.80 -2.26 -8.89
CA PHE A 111 -20.62 -2.85 -7.83
C PHE A 111 -19.80 -3.75 -6.89
N ASN A 112 -18.80 -4.46 -7.40
CA ASN A 112 -17.85 -5.22 -6.57
C ASN A 112 -17.00 -4.29 -5.71
N ILE A 113 -16.49 -3.19 -6.28
CA ILE A 113 -15.76 -2.15 -5.54
C ILE A 113 -16.64 -1.52 -4.45
N LYS A 114 -17.89 -1.16 -4.77
CA LYS A 114 -18.86 -0.61 -3.81
C LYS A 114 -19.12 -1.60 -2.67
N THR A 115 -19.34 -2.87 -3.00
CA THR A 115 -19.52 -3.94 -2.00
C THR A 115 -18.31 -4.07 -1.08
N PHE A 116 -17.10 -4.05 -1.65
CA PHE A 116 -15.85 -4.10 -0.90
C PHE A 116 -15.71 -2.93 0.07
N ILE A 117 -15.96 -1.70 -0.40
CA ILE A 117 -15.87 -0.49 0.43
C ILE A 117 -16.83 -0.54 1.62
N PHE A 118 -18.07 -0.98 1.40
CA PHE A 118 -19.10 -1.10 2.44
C PHE A 118 -19.05 -2.44 3.21
N SER A 119 -18.07 -3.30 2.93
CA SER A 119 -17.96 -4.60 3.59
C SER A 119 -17.58 -4.43 5.07
N LYS A 120 -18.08 -5.32 5.94
CA LYS A 120 -17.69 -5.34 7.35
C LYS A 120 -16.43 -6.18 7.56
N LYS A 121 -15.42 -5.98 6.72
CA LYS A 121 -14.09 -6.53 6.95
C LYS A 121 -13.32 -5.51 7.79
N SER A 122 -12.95 -5.90 9.02
CA SER A 122 -12.08 -5.07 9.86
C SER A 122 -10.65 -5.56 9.73
N PHE A 123 -9.79 -4.66 9.27
CA PHE A 123 -8.35 -4.82 9.27
C PHE A 123 -7.80 -4.40 10.64
N ILE A 124 -8.09 -5.22 11.65
CA ILE A 124 -7.71 -4.94 13.05
C ILE A 124 -6.21 -5.10 13.24
N GLU A 125 -5.62 -6.04 12.48
CA GLU A 125 -4.18 -6.21 12.52
C GLU A 125 -3.51 -4.92 12.03
N PRO A 126 -2.57 -4.35 12.81
CA PRO A 126 -1.87 -3.12 12.44
C PRO A 126 -1.28 -3.16 11.03
N ILE A 127 -0.86 -4.33 10.56
CA ILE A 127 -0.30 -4.54 9.22
C ILE A 127 -1.30 -4.24 8.09
N LEU A 128 -2.60 -4.35 8.38
CA LEU A 128 -3.68 -4.15 7.40
C LEU A 128 -4.28 -2.74 7.46
N PHE A 129 -3.85 -1.92 8.43
CA PHE A 129 -4.35 -0.57 8.64
C PHE A 129 -4.20 0.37 7.42
N PRO A 130 -3.08 0.36 6.68
CA PRO A 130 -2.95 1.18 5.47
C PRO A 130 -4.01 0.86 4.40
N TYR A 131 -4.40 -0.41 4.25
CA TYR A 131 -5.42 -0.84 3.29
C TYR A 131 -6.82 -0.36 3.67
N GLU A 132 -7.09 -0.18 4.98
CA GLU A 132 -8.35 0.41 5.42
C GLU A 132 -8.43 1.88 5.03
N ILE A 133 -7.34 2.63 5.18
CA ILE A 133 -7.31 4.04 4.76
C ILE A 133 -7.47 4.16 3.25
N SER A 134 -6.79 3.33 2.44
CA SER A 134 -6.97 3.38 0.98
C SER A 134 -8.39 3.00 0.57
N ARG A 135 -9.03 2.05 1.26
CA ARG A 135 -10.45 1.74 1.06
C ARG A 135 -11.37 2.92 1.36
N ILE A 136 -11.10 3.68 2.43
CA ILE A 136 -11.83 4.91 2.76
C ILE A 136 -11.53 6.01 1.74
N HIS A 137 -10.32 6.05 1.18
CA HIS A 137 -10.00 6.96 0.09
C HIS A 137 -10.84 6.63 -1.15
N ILE A 138 -10.99 5.35 -1.54
CA ILE A 138 -11.91 4.98 -2.63
C ILE A 138 -13.36 5.38 -2.30
N LEU A 139 -13.83 5.16 -1.06
CA LEU A 139 -15.14 5.64 -0.61
C LEU A 139 -15.31 7.14 -0.87
N ARG A 140 -14.29 7.95 -0.53
CA ARG A 140 -14.28 9.39 -0.78
C ARG A 140 -14.34 9.72 -2.27
N LEU A 141 -13.51 9.08 -3.10
CA LEU A 141 -13.51 9.30 -4.55
C LEU A 141 -14.89 8.99 -5.17
N CYS A 142 -15.52 7.89 -4.75
CA CYS A 142 -16.87 7.54 -5.21
C CYS A 142 -17.91 8.59 -4.83
N TYR A 143 -17.81 9.16 -3.63
CA TYR A 143 -18.72 10.23 -3.19
C TYR A 143 -18.51 11.52 -3.98
N ASP A 144 -17.26 11.94 -4.17
CA ASP A 144 -16.93 13.16 -4.90
C ASP A 144 -17.38 13.07 -6.39
N LEU A 145 -17.44 11.85 -6.95
CA LEU A 145 -17.98 11.56 -8.28
C LEU A 145 -19.52 11.42 -8.33
N GLY A 146 -20.22 11.47 -7.20
CA GLY A 146 -21.67 11.25 -7.12
C GLY A 146 -22.11 9.80 -7.37
N LEU A 147 -21.19 8.83 -7.26
CA LEU A 147 -21.49 7.40 -7.46
C LEU A 147 -22.11 6.74 -6.21
N ILE A 148 -22.00 7.40 -5.06
CA ILE A 148 -22.62 7.02 -3.79
C ILE A 148 -23.17 8.25 -3.08
N GLU A 149 -24.19 8.05 -2.25
CA GLU A 149 -24.81 9.13 -1.49
C GLU A 149 -24.23 9.25 -0.08
N LEU A 150 -24.23 10.47 0.48
CA LEU A 150 -23.82 10.71 1.87
C LEU A 150 -24.64 9.88 2.88
N LYS A 151 -25.92 9.63 2.58
CA LYS A 151 -26.79 8.80 3.42
C LYS A 151 -26.27 7.37 3.57
N GLU A 152 -25.73 6.79 2.50
CA GLU A 152 -25.11 5.46 2.53
C GLU A 152 -23.87 5.46 3.45
N VAL A 153 -23.04 6.51 3.36
CA VAL A 153 -21.85 6.69 4.20
C VAL A 153 -22.22 6.81 5.68
N ILE A 154 -23.21 7.64 6.02
CA ILE A 154 -23.69 7.80 7.40
C ILE A 154 -24.25 6.48 7.94
N GLN A 155 -25.09 5.79 7.18
CA GLN A 155 -25.67 4.51 7.58
C GLN A 155 -24.59 3.45 7.82
N PHE A 156 -23.56 3.41 6.97
CA PHE A 156 -22.42 2.53 7.17
C PHE A 156 -21.61 2.89 8.42
N CYS A 157 -21.31 4.17 8.64
CA CYS A 157 -20.63 4.65 9.83
C CYS A 157 -21.39 4.31 11.12
N GLN A 158 -22.73 4.45 11.12
CA GLN A 158 -23.60 4.05 12.23
C GLN A 158 -23.56 2.54 12.47
N THR A 159 -23.58 1.76 11.39
CA THR A 159 -23.44 0.30 11.45
C THR A 159 -22.09 -0.05 12.09
N LEU A 160 -20.97 0.50 11.63
CA LEU A 160 -19.66 0.21 12.21
C LEU A 160 -19.56 0.60 13.69
N LYS A 161 -20.20 1.71 14.10
CA LYS A 161 -20.25 2.15 15.50
C LYS A 161 -20.98 1.17 16.42
N SER A 162 -22.02 0.49 15.93
CA SER A 162 -22.82 -0.48 16.70
C SER A 162 -22.18 -1.87 16.79
N PHE A 163 -21.20 -2.17 15.92
CA PHE A 163 -20.48 -3.44 15.88
C PHE A 163 -19.41 -3.57 16.99
N LYS A 164 -18.64 -4.69 16.93
CA LYS A 164 -17.52 -4.99 17.84
C LYS A 164 -16.53 -3.82 17.94
N ARG A 165 -15.77 -3.79 19.04
CA ARG A 165 -14.82 -2.71 19.38
C ARG A 165 -13.88 -2.32 18.24
N GLU A 166 -13.52 -3.28 17.42
CA GLU A 166 -12.61 -3.25 16.27
C GLU A 166 -13.07 -2.31 15.15
N TYR A 167 -14.36 -2.36 14.79
CA TYR A 167 -14.96 -1.54 13.71
C TYR A 167 -15.10 -0.06 14.07
N ARG A 168 -14.90 0.29 15.34
CA ARG A 168 -15.08 1.65 15.84
C ARG A 168 -14.04 2.62 15.30
N PHE A 169 -12.82 2.16 15.05
CA PHE A 169 -11.77 3.00 14.45
C PHE A 169 -12.09 3.31 13.00
N GLN A 170 -12.58 2.32 12.26
CA GLN A 170 -13.04 2.51 10.90
C GLN A 170 -14.13 3.59 10.80
N ALA A 171 -15.12 3.54 11.71
CA ALA A 171 -16.15 4.57 11.80
C ALA A 171 -15.55 5.97 12.06
N ILE A 172 -14.52 6.07 12.89
CA ILE A 172 -13.83 7.35 13.17
C ILE A 172 -13.11 7.86 11.91
N PHE A 173 -12.41 7.01 11.16
CA PHE A 173 -11.75 7.44 9.92
C PHE A 173 -12.74 7.90 8.87
N ILE A 174 -13.82 7.14 8.64
CA ILE A 174 -14.88 7.54 7.71
C ILE A 174 -15.45 8.89 8.15
N TYR A 175 -15.77 9.06 9.43
CA TYR A 175 -16.25 10.34 9.95
C TYR A 175 -15.30 11.50 9.63
N PHE A 176 -13.99 11.32 9.79
CA PHE A 176 -13.05 12.40 9.48
C PHE A 176 -12.86 12.66 7.98
N TRP A 177 -12.93 11.65 7.12
CA TRP A 177 -12.88 11.82 5.66
C TRP A 177 -14.13 12.50 5.10
N PHE A 178 -15.24 12.47 5.85
CA PHE A 178 -16.52 13.07 5.51
C PHE A 178 -16.94 14.14 6.53
N LEU A 179 -15.97 14.76 7.21
CA LEU A 179 -16.21 15.62 8.37
C LEU A 179 -17.10 16.81 8.02
N GLN A 180 -16.80 17.48 6.91
CA GLN A 180 -17.55 18.63 6.43
C GLN A 180 -18.98 18.23 6.10
N GLU A 181 -19.13 17.23 5.25
CA GLU A 181 -20.41 16.80 4.70
C GLU A 181 -21.35 16.32 5.81
N ILE A 182 -20.84 15.52 6.75
CA ILE A 182 -21.60 15.05 7.90
C ILE A 182 -21.99 16.22 8.82
N TYR A 183 -21.07 17.16 9.07
CA TYR A 183 -21.34 18.30 9.94
C TYR A 183 -22.45 19.21 9.40
N GLU A 184 -22.45 19.44 8.08
CA GLU A 184 -23.41 20.31 7.38
C GLU A 184 -24.78 19.65 7.20
N ASN A 185 -24.85 18.32 7.07
CA ASN A 185 -26.11 17.61 6.81
C ASN A 185 -26.76 16.98 8.06
N ASP A 186 -25.96 16.53 9.04
CA ASP A 186 -26.47 15.88 10.26
C ASP A 186 -25.60 16.28 11.47
N THR A 187 -25.85 17.48 11.99
CA THR A 187 -25.10 18.04 13.13
C THR A 187 -25.22 17.17 14.39
N GLN A 188 -26.35 16.48 14.60
CA GLN A 188 -26.53 15.60 15.77
C GLN A 188 -25.62 14.38 15.67
N PHE A 189 -25.58 13.73 14.51
CA PHE A 189 -24.65 12.62 14.27
C PHE A 189 -23.20 13.08 14.34
N ALA A 190 -22.87 14.23 13.76
CA ALA A 190 -21.53 14.81 13.81
C ALA A 190 -21.05 15.02 15.25
N GLN A 191 -21.88 15.62 16.11
CA GLN A 191 -21.58 15.80 17.54
C GLN A 191 -21.41 14.45 18.24
N SER A 192 -22.30 13.49 17.98
CA SER A 192 -22.19 12.14 18.54
C SER A 192 -20.88 11.44 18.17
N MET A 193 -20.44 11.58 16.92
CA MET A 193 -19.17 11.03 16.43
C MET A 193 -17.96 11.77 17.00
N PHE A 194 -18.04 13.09 17.17
CA PHE A 194 -17.00 13.88 17.79
C PHE A 194 -16.74 13.45 19.25
N TYR A 195 -17.80 13.35 20.07
CA TYR A 195 -17.67 12.88 21.46
C TYR A 195 -17.16 11.44 21.54
N PHE A 196 -17.67 10.57 20.66
CA PHE A 196 -17.21 9.20 20.55
C PHE A 196 -15.71 9.12 20.25
N THR A 197 -15.24 9.93 19.29
CA THR A 197 -13.83 10.03 18.91
C THR A 197 -12.99 10.50 20.08
N LEU A 198 -13.32 11.64 20.70
CA LEU A 198 -12.59 12.19 21.85
C LEU A 198 -12.41 11.18 22.98
N HIS A 199 -13.44 10.38 23.26
CA HIS A 199 -13.35 9.35 24.30
C HIS A 199 -12.42 8.18 23.90
N LYS A 200 -12.40 7.80 22.63
CA LYS A 200 -11.63 6.63 22.16
C LYS A 200 -10.16 6.95 21.88
N THR A 201 -9.85 8.18 21.45
CA THR A 201 -8.50 8.56 21.02
C THR A 201 -7.55 8.89 22.16
N LYS A 202 -8.07 9.27 23.35
CA LYS A 202 -7.25 9.57 24.54
C LYS A 202 -6.32 8.43 25.01
N LYS A 203 -6.58 7.19 24.58
CA LYS A 203 -5.81 6.00 24.99
C LYS A 203 -5.11 5.29 23.82
N HIS A 204 -5.05 5.91 22.65
CA HIS A 204 -4.64 5.22 21.42
C HIS A 204 -3.34 5.75 20.82
N LEU A 205 -2.61 4.88 20.12
CA LEU A 205 -1.39 5.19 19.37
C LEU A 205 -1.61 6.31 18.33
N LEU A 206 -2.83 6.48 17.87
CA LEU A 206 -3.22 7.45 16.83
C LEU A 206 -3.68 8.80 17.40
N LYS A 207 -3.41 9.10 18.67
CA LYS A 207 -3.81 10.36 19.32
C LYS A 207 -3.37 11.58 18.51
N HIS A 208 -2.10 11.64 18.13
CA HIS A 208 -1.52 12.76 17.38
C HIS A 208 -2.17 12.97 16.00
N VAL A 209 -2.53 11.86 15.36
CA VAL A 209 -3.19 11.84 14.06
C VAL A 209 -4.56 12.55 14.11
N PHE A 210 -5.30 12.35 15.20
CA PHE A 210 -6.59 13.01 15.40
C PHE A 210 -6.47 14.43 15.97
N GLU A 211 -5.45 14.69 16.78
CA GLU A 211 -5.16 16.02 17.34
C GLU A 211 -4.96 17.07 16.24
N LEU A 212 -4.38 16.70 15.09
CA LEU A 212 -4.23 17.59 13.94
C LEU A 212 -5.57 18.25 13.53
N ILE A 213 -6.66 17.49 13.48
CA ILE A 213 -7.97 18.05 13.12
C ILE A 213 -8.64 18.64 14.35
N LEU A 214 -8.66 17.92 15.47
CA LEU A 214 -9.41 18.32 16.65
C LEU A 214 -8.94 19.68 17.20
N ASN A 215 -7.64 19.96 17.15
CA ASN A 215 -7.07 21.23 17.62
C ASN A 215 -7.28 22.37 16.62
N ASN A 216 -7.42 22.06 15.33
CA ASN A 216 -7.60 23.06 14.26
C ASN A 216 -9.05 23.16 13.75
N LEU A 217 -10.00 22.44 14.35
CA LEU A 217 -11.37 22.32 13.83
C LEU A 217 -12.08 23.69 13.70
N ARG A 218 -11.82 24.61 14.63
CA ARG A 218 -12.36 25.96 14.58
C ARG A 218 -11.86 26.72 13.35
N GLU A 219 -10.53 26.73 13.15
CA GLU A 219 -9.90 27.40 12.02
C GLU A 219 -10.31 26.78 10.68
N ILE A 220 -10.39 25.45 10.62
CA ILE A 220 -10.89 24.69 9.47
C ILE A 220 -12.31 25.12 9.11
N LYS A 221 -13.17 25.40 10.08
CA LYS A 221 -14.53 25.87 9.81
C LYS A 221 -14.55 27.34 9.40
N GLU A 222 -13.81 28.19 10.10
CA GLU A 222 -13.75 29.63 9.85
C GLU A 222 -13.24 29.97 8.45
N ASN A 223 -12.38 29.13 7.87
CA ASN A 223 -11.88 29.31 6.51
C ASN A 223 -12.72 28.62 5.41
N LYS A 224 -14.00 28.31 5.69
CA LYS A 224 -14.91 27.64 4.77
C LYS A 224 -14.35 26.29 4.28
N TRP A 225 -13.73 25.53 5.18
CA TRP A 225 -13.20 24.18 4.92
C TRP A 225 -12.04 24.10 3.92
N LYS A 226 -11.45 25.22 3.49
CA LYS A 226 -10.30 25.21 2.57
C LYS A 226 -9.15 24.35 3.10
N LYS A 227 -8.77 24.53 4.38
CA LYS A 227 -7.72 23.71 5.02
C LYS A 227 -8.07 22.22 5.07
N PHE A 228 -9.35 21.88 5.20
CA PHE A 228 -9.79 20.49 5.18
C PHE A 228 -9.68 19.87 3.79
N HIS A 229 -10.01 20.63 2.74
CA HIS A 229 -9.77 20.20 1.37
C HIS A 229 -8.28 20.01 1.07
N ASP A 230 -7.38 20.83 1.64
CA ASP A 230 -5.94 20.59 1.52
C ASP A 230 -5.54 19.24 2.13
N LEU A 231 -6.09 18.90 3.30
CA LEU A 231 -5.85 17.61 3.95
C LEU A 231 -6.35 16.44 3.08
N LEU A 232 -7.56 16.53 2.52
CA LEU A 232 -8.11 15.50 1.64
C LEU A 232 -7.24 15.29 0.38
N ASN A 233 -6.86 16.39 -0.26
CA ASN A 233 -6.14 16.35 -1.53
C ASN A 233 -4.66 15.97 -1.37
N PHE A 234 -3.97 16.57 -0.40
CA PHE A 234 -2.51 16.46 -0.27
C PHE A 234 -2.09 15.64 0.96
N GLY A 235 -2.97 15.45 1.92
CA GLY A 235 -2.66 14.82 3.21
C GLY A 235 -2.22 15.80 4.29
N TYR A 236 -1.80 17.00 3.89
CA TYR A 236 -1.23 18.02 4.76
C TYR A 236 -1.75 19.39 4.33
N PHE A 237 -1.68 20.37 5.23
CA PHE A 237 -1.96 21.76 4.85
C PHE A 237 -0.92 22.24 3.84
N GLU A 238 -1.37 22.96 2.82
CA GLU A 238 -0.52 23.42 1.72
C GLU A 238 0.66 24.27 2.17
N GLU A 239 0.44 25.12 3.18
CA GLU A 239 1.43 26.07 3.72
C GLU A 239 2.31 25.46 4.83
N SER A 240 2.23 24.15 5.07
CA SER A 240 3.06 23.45 6.06
C SER A 240 4.40 23.00 5.45
N LEU A 241 5.37 22.63 6.31
CA LEU A 241 6.63 21.98 5.88
C LEU A 241 6.38 20.79 4.94
N ALA A 242 5.45 19.92 5.33
CA ALA A 242 5.06 18.76 4.52
C ALA A 242 4.41 19.16 3.20
N GLY A 243 3.57 20.22 3.21
CA GLY A 243 2.94 20.77 2.01
C GLY A 243 3.97 21.31 1.01
N PHE A 244 4.96 22.07 1.47
CA PHE A 244 6.04 22.56 0.60
C PHE A 244 6.91 21.43 0.05
N ILE A 245 7.22 20.42 0.87
CA ILE A 245 7.95 19.23 0.42
C ILE A 245 7.13 18.50 -0.66
N LEU A 246 5.85 18.22 -0.43
CA LEU A 246 4.99 17.51 -1.39
C LEU A 246 4.90 18.19 -2.76
N LYS A 247 5.04 19.52 -2.80
CA LYS A 247 5.03 20.32 -4.05
C LYS A 247 6.41 20.57 -4.62
N ASP A 248 7.46 20.01 -4.01
CA ASP A 248 8.88 20.30 -4.28
C ASP A 248 9.19 21.81 -4.34
N ASN A 249 8.52 22.59 -3.49
CA ASN A 249 8.65 24.04 -3.40
C ASN A 249 9.78 24.43 -2.42
N CYS A 250 11.01 24.30 -2.90
CA CYS A 250 12.22 24.56 -2.12
C CYS A 250 12.31 26.01 -1.63
N ASP A 251 11.86 26.99 -2.41
CA ASP A 251 11.97 28.41 -2.06
C ASP A 251 11.09 28.75 -0.85
N SER A 252 9.82 28.31 -0.85
CA SER A 252 8.93 28.50 0.30
C SER A 252 9.37 27.72 1.52
N LEU A 253 9.90 26.50 1.33
CA LEU A 253 10.48 25.72 2.42
C LEU A 253 11.67 26.45 3.06
N GLN A 254 12.60 26.96 2.24
CA GLN A 254 13.77 27.71 2.70
C GLN A 254 13.35 29.01 3.42
N ALA A 255 12.39 29.75 2.87
CA ALA A 255 11.87 30.96 3.50
C ALA A 255 11.25 30.67 4.87
N LEU A 256 10.48 29.58 4.99
CA LEU A 256 9.87 29.16 6.26
C LEU A 256 10.93 28.75 7.28
N LEU A 257 11.91 27.90 6.90
CA LEU A 257 12.98 27.48 7.81
C LEU A 257 13.88 28.65 8.23
N SER A 258 14.11 29.64 7.36
CA SER A 258 14.94 30.81 7.68
C SER A 258 14.23 31.83 8.57
N SER A 259 12.89 31.89 8.52
CA SER A 259 12.08 32.86 9.28
C SER A 259 11.54 32.32 10.60
N SER A 260 11.75 31.03 10.88
CA SER A 260 11.22 30.36 12.07
C SER A 260 12.34 29.72 12.89
N ASN A 261 12.04 29.31 14.13
CA ASN A 261 12.98 28.54 14.97
C ASN A 261 12.93 27.03 14.68
N ILE A 262 12.49 26.64 13.48
CA ILE A 262 12.34 25.24 13.08
C ILE A 262 13.72 24.66 12.73
N ASN A 263 14.03 23.47 13.26
CA ASN A 263 15.28 22.77 12.98
C ASN A 263 15.17 21.97 11.66
N PHE A 264 16.26 21.81 10.92
CA PHE A 264 16.35 20.88 9.77
C PHE A 264 16.06 19.42 10.16
N ASN A 265 16.25 19.08 11.43
CA ASN A 265 15.91 17.78 12.03
C ASN A 265 14.47 17.68 12.55
N GLU A 266 13.60 18.64 12.22
CA GLU A 266 12.19 18.59 12.63
C GLU A 266 11.52 17.30 12.15
N ILE A 267 10.69 16.72 13.02
CA ILE A 267 9.96 15.49 12.75
C ILE A 267 8.56 15.84 12.30
N LEU A 268 8.20 15.36 11.12
CA LEU A 268 6.84 15.40 10.60
C LEU A 268 6.01 14.28 11.21
N PHE A 269 4.85 14.66 11.72
CA PHE A 269 3.87 13.71 12.21
C PHE A 269 3.07 13.06 11.06
N PRO A 270 2.63 11.81 11.24
CA PRO A 270 1.77 11.13 10.29
C PRO A 270 0.44 11.85 10.11
N SER A 271 -0.06 11.81 8.88
CA SER A 271 -1.42 12.17 8.55
C SER A 271 -2.17 10.93 8.06
N PHE A 272 -3.33 10.63 8.63
CA PHE A 272 -4.17 9.54 8.12
C PHE A 272 -4.78 9.86 6.76
N PHE A 273 -4.77 11.12 6.33
CA PHE A 273 -5.10 11.44 4.95
C PHE A 273 -3.96 11.03 4.03
N TYR A 274 -2.73 10.91 4.52
CA TYR A 274 -1.56 10.37 3.83
C TYR A 274 -1.22 8.95 4.37
N PRO A 275 -1.99 7.91 4.00
CA PRO A 275 -1.97 6.59 4.65
C PRO A 275 -0.59 6.03 4.96
N PHE A 276 0.35 6.15 4.04
CA PHE A 276 1.69 5.62 4.20
C PHE A 276 2.44 6.20 5.40
N THR A 277 2.20 7.47 5.72
CA THR A 277 2.87 8.09 6.87
C THR A 277 2.50 7.43 8.19
N VAL A 278 1.33 6.79 8.27
CA VAL A 278 0.89 6.08 9.48
C VAL A 278 1.64 4.75 9.67
N GLN A 279 2.21 4.19 8.60
CA GLN A 279 2.98 2.95 8.70
C GLN A 279 4.37 3.16 9.32
N TYR A 280 4.98 4.34 9.16
CA TYR A 280 6.38 4.58 9.54
C TYR A 280 6.57 5.55 10.72
N ASN A 281 5.48 5.90 11.40
CA ASN A 281 5.39 6.74 12.61
C ASN A 281 5.95 8.16 12.51
N GLN A 282 7.16 8.40 11.99
CA GLN A 282 7.85 9.68 12.04
C GLN A 282 8.83 9.81 10.88
N PHE A 283 8.84 10.97 10.22
CA PHE A 283 9.80 11.31 9.19
C PHE A 283 10.54 12.57 9.57
N ASN A 284 11.87 12.60 9.46
CA ASN A 284 12.56 13.89 9.39
C ASN A 284 12.30 14.53 8.00
N LEU A 285 12.67 15.78 7.83
CA LEU A 285 12.41 16.50 6.58
C LEU A 285 13.13 15.86 5.36
N SER A 286 14.38 15.40 5.51
CA SER A 286 15.15 14.77 4.41
C SER A 286 14.52 13.45 3.95
N VAL A 287 14.23 12.54 4.88
CA VAL A 287 13.56 11.26 4.62
C VAL A 287 12.18 11.49 4.01
N PHE A 288 11.39 12.44 4.53
CA PHE A 288 10.08 12.76 3.92
C PHE A 288 10.23 13.29 2.49
N SER A 289 11.21 14.16 2.23
CA SER A 289 11.46 14.67 0.87
C SER A 289 11.94 13.58 -0.10
N ALA A 290 12.74 12.62 0.37
CA ALA A 290 13.12 11.44 -0.40
C ALA A 290 11.90 10.57 -0.73
N PHE A 291 11.06 10.34 0.28
CA PHE A 291 9.82 9.59 0.15
C PHE A 291 8.85 10.24 -0.86
N CYS A 292 8.71 11.56 -0.84
CA CYS A 292 7.85 12.28 -1.78
C CYS A 292 8.46 12.42 -3.19
N GLY A 293 9.72 12.04 -3.39
CA GLY A 293 10.42 12.28 -4.66
C GLY A 293 10.73 13.76 -4.91
N SER A 294 10.76 14.59 -3.87
CA SER A 294 10.92 16.05 -3.94
C SER A 294 12.39 16.44 -4.06
N VAL A 295 12.92 16.32 -5.27
CA VAL A 295 14.37 16.41 -5.55
C VAL A 295 14.98 17.74 -5.08
N LYS A 296 14.31 18.88 -5.30
CA LYS A 296 14.86 20.19 -4.92
C LYS A 296 14.90 20.36 -3.42
N CYS A 297 13.78 20.06 -2.75
CA CYS A 297 13.69 20.09 -1.30
C CYS A 297 14.69 19.12 -0.66
N PHE A 298 14.81 17.90 -1.21
CA PHE A 298 15.76 16.89 -0.74
C PHE A 298 17.19 17.40 -0.81
N LYS A 299 17.64 17.92 -1.97
CA LYS A 299 19.01 18.45 -2.13
C LYS A 299 19.30 19.58 -1.13
N PHE A 300 18.37 20.52 -0.96
CA PHE A 300 18.51 21.60 0.00
C PHE A 300 18.63 21.09 1.44
N LEU A 301 17.71 20.22 1.87
CA LEU A 301 17.71 19.66 3.21
C LEU A 301 18.95 18.80 3.47
N TYR A 302 19.30 17.93 2.52
CA TYR A 302 20.45 17.04 2.61
C TYR A 302 21.75 17.84 2.77
N LEU A 303 22.03 18.82 1.90
CA LEU A 303 23.24 19.65 1.97
C LEU A 303 23.37 20.44 3.28
N ASN A 304 22.25 20.92 3.83
CA ASN A 304 22.25 21.69 5.07
C ASN A 304 22.27 20.81 6.34
N ASN A 305 21.99 19.51 6.23
CA ASN A 305 21.91 18.58 7.37
C ASN A 305 23.05 17.56 7.44
N MET A 306 23.94 17.49 6.44
CA MET A 306 25.04 16.51 6.33
C MET A 306 25.94 16.34 7.57
N ASN A 307 26.03 17.34 8.45
CA ASN A 307 26.88 17.27 9.65
C ASN A 307 26.14 16.98 10.95
N ASN A 308 24.80 16.91 10.93
CA ASN A 308 23.97 16.96 12.14
C ASN A 308 22.80 15.98 12.15
N ILE A 309 22.80 14.93 11.33
CA ILE A 309 21.80 13.87 11.45
C ILE A 309 22.23 12.98 12.62
N PRO A 310 21.64 13.08 13.83
CA PRO A 310 21.80 12.00 14.78
C PRO A 310 21.30 10.74 14.07
N LEU A 311 22.13 9.69 14.04
CA LEU A 311 21.74 8.32 13.70
C LEU A 311 20.65 7.90 14.69
N ASN A 312 19.45 8.42 14.51
CA ASN A 312 18.41 8.32 15.49
C ASN A 312 17.78 6.96 15.27
N LYS A 313 18.01 6.07 16.24
CA LYS A 313 17.55 4.67 16.24
C LYS A 313 16.03 4.52 16.20
N TYR A 314 15.29 5.63 16.13
CA TYR A 314 13.83 5.72 16.19
C TYR A 314 13.16 5.93 14.84
N PHE A 315 13.91 6.26 13.76
CA PHE A 315 13.31 6.34 12.43
C PHE A 315 13.21 4.95 11.80
N GLU A 316 12.04 4.62 11.26
CA GLU A 316 11.81 3.33 10.61
C GLU A 316 12.39 3.27 9.19
N LEU A 317 12.55 4.44 8.55
CA LEU A 317 13.13 4.63 7.22
C LEU A 317 14.34 5.58 7.28
N ASN A 318 15.41 5.20 6.56
CA ASN A 318 16.47 6.11 6.15
C ASN A 318 16.20 6.71 4.75
N GLU A 319 17.06 7.62 4.30
CA GLU A 319 16.89 8.33 3.02
C GLU A 319 16.93 7.40 1.79
N ILE A 320 17.71 6.32 1.79
CA ILE A 320 17.74 5.34 0.69
C ILE A 320 16.42 4.57 0.68
N GLU A 321 16.00 4.05 1.84
CA GLU A 321 14.74 3.33 2.00
C GLU A 321 13.56 4.20 1.56
N ALA A 322 13.52 5.46 1.97
CA ALA A 322 12.51 6.42 1.55
C ALA A 322 12.57 6.74 0.05
N ALA A 323 13.76 6.89 -0.55
CA ALA A 323 13.90 7.12 -1.99
C ALA A 323 13.37 5.94 -2.83
N VAL A 324 13.56 4.71 -2.36
CA VAL A 324 12.97 3.51 -2.97
C VAL A 324 11.45 3.57 -2.88
N CYS A 325 10.90 3.86 -1.70
CA CYS A 325 9.46 4.01 -1.51
C CYS A 325 8.84 5.15 -2.34
N GLY A 326 9.61 6.21 -2.63
CA GLY A 326 9.20 7.30 -3.50
C GLY A 326 9.36 7.02 -4.99
N GLY A 327 10.02 5.92 -5.36
CA GLY A 327 10.32 5.58 -6.75
C GLY A 327 11.25 6.56 -7.46
N ASN A 328 12.03 7.35 -6.71
CA ASN A 328 12.86 8.41 -7.31
C ASN A 328 14.32 7.95 -7.44
N ALA A 329 14.67 7.51 -8.65
CA ALA A 329 16.02 7.02 -8.96
C ALA A 329 17.11 8.09 -8.78
N GLU A 330 16.81 9.38 -9.00
CA GLU A 330 17.79 10.46 -8.81
C GLU A 330 18.19 10.59 -7.34
N ILE A 331 17.21 10.64 -6.43
CA ILE A 331 17.45 10.69 -4.98
C ILE A 331 18.16 9.41 -4.53
N LEU A 332 17.72 8.24 -5.04
CA LEU A 332 18.34 6.96 -4.73
C LEU A 332 19.84 6.96 -5.06
N HIS A 333 20.22 7.46 -6.24
CA HIS A 333 21.63 7.60 -6.63
C HIS A 333 22.40 8.61 -5.78
N LEU A 334 21.78 9.73 -5.38
CA LEU A 334 22.41 10.69 -4.47
C LEU A 334 22.73 10.06 -3.11
N CYS A 335 21.84 9.21 -2.59
CA CYS A 335 22.02 8.55 -1.30
C CYS A 335 23.00 7.36 -1.36
N GLN A 336 23.01 6.61 -2.45
CA GLN A 336 23.83 5.38 -2.59
C GLN A 336 25.33 5.64 -2.50
N GLN A 337 25.79 6.85 -2.84
CA GLN A 337 27.20 7.22 -2.73
C GLN A 337 27.77 7.04 -1.31
N ASN A 338 26.91 6.99 -0.29
CA ASN A 338 27.33 7.07 1.11
C ASN A 338 26.93 5.89 2.00
N HIS A 339 26.07 4.95 1.57
CA HIS A 339 25.56 3.89 2.46
C HIS A 339 25.23 2.55 1.78
N GLN A 340 25.42 1.45 2.52
CA GLN A 340 24.80 0.14 2.24
C GLN A 340 23.38 0.12 2.86
N ASN A 341 22.42 -0.54 2.21
CA ASN A 341 21.05 -0.60 2.69
C ASN A 341 20.48 -2.02 2.62
N SER A 342 20.00 -2.54 3.74
CA SER A 342 19.53 -3.92 3.91
C SER A 342 18.01 -4.13 3.75
N LYS A 343 17.22 -3.06 3.53
CA LYS A 343 15.76 -3.20 3.28
C LYS A 343 15.31 -2.67 1.91
N ALA A 344 16.20 -2.06 1.15
CA ALA A 344 15.88 -1.41 -0.12
C ALA A 344 15.14 -2.37 -1.06
N LEU A 345 15.63 -3.60 -1.19
CA LEU A 345 15.05 -4.61 -2.06
C LEU A 345 13.60 -4.98 -1.65
N GLY A 346 13.36 -5.16 -0.35
CA GLY A 346 12.02 -5.46 0.18
C GLY A 346 11.03 -4.32 -0.03
N LEU A 347 11.46 -3.07 0.17
CA LEU A 347 10.61 -1.90 -0.07
C LEU A 347 10.29 -1.73 -1.56
N ALA A 348 11.24 -2.00 -2.46
CA ALA A 348 10.97 -1.97 -3.90
C ALA A 348 9.91 -2.99 -4.31
N ALA A 349 9.93 -4.19 -3.68
CA ALA A 349 8.90 -5.20 -3.86
C ALA A 349 7.54 -4.74 -3.29
N GLU A 350 7.50 -4.21 -2.07
CA GLU A 350 6.26 -3.72 -1.43
C GLU A 350 5.57 -2.64 -2.26
N PHE A 351 6.35 -1.77 -2.90
CA PHE A 351 5.86 -0.61 -3.65
C PHE A 351 5.64 -0.85 -5.15
N HIS A 352 5.86 -2.08 -5.62
CA HIS A 352 5.78 -2.44 -7.04
C HIS A 352 6.70 -1.60 -7.93
N TYR A 353 7.85 -1.15 -7.40
CA TYR A 353 8.89 -0.53 -8.22
C TYR A 353 9.80 -1.61 -8.78
N ASN A 354 9.23 -2.46 -9.65
CA ASN A 354 9.89 -3.65 -10.17
C ASN A 354 11.22 -3.34 -10.90
N GLU A 355 11.31 -2.19 -11.58
CA GLU A 355 12.57 -1.74 -12.20
C GLU A 355 13.66 -1.40 -11.15
N ILE A 356 13.27 -0.76 -10.05
CA ILE A 356 14.18 -0.46 -8.93
C ILE A 356 14.57 -1.77 -8.23
N PHE A 357 13.62 -2.70 -8.07
CA PHE A 357 13.88 -4.03 -7.50
C PHE A 357 14.95 -4.77 -8.31
N ASP A 358 14.74 -4.90 -9.62
CA ASP A 358 15.68 -5.56 -10.53
C ASP A 358 17.05 -4.89 -10.48
N TRP A 359 17.10 -3.55 -10.54
CA TRP A 359 18.36 -2.80 -10.47
C TRP A 359 19.10 -3.03 -9.15
N ILE A 360 18.41 -2.99 -8.00
CA ILE A 360 19.04 -3.26 -6.70
C ILE A 360 19.60 -4.69 -6.71
N HIS A 361 18.77 -5.68 -7.03
CA HIS A 361 19.18 -7.08 -7.01
C HIS A 361 20.38 -7.37 -7.93
N GLU A 362 20.34 -6.86 -9.16
CA GLU A 362 21.41 -7.05 -10.15
C GLU A 362 22.71 -6.31 -9.76
N SER A 363 22.61 -5.14 -9.12
CA SER A 363 23.79 -4.31 -8.80
C SER A 363 24.46 -4.66 -7.47
N THR A 364 23.69 -5.13 -6.48
CA THR A 364 24.22 -5.47 -5.15
C THR A 364 24.43 -6.97 -4.96
N ASN A 365 23.84 -7.81 -5.81
CA ASN A 365 23.75 -9.26 -5.61
C ASN A 365 23.17 -9.61 -4.23
N GLU A 366 22.25 -8.77 -3.73
CA GLU A 366 21.55 -9.00 -2.46
C GLU A 366 20.59 -10.19 -2.60
N GLU A 367 20.71 -11.13 -1.67
CA GLU A 367 19.86 -12.32 -1.62
C GLU A 367 18.40 -11.94 -1.29
N ILE A 368 17.46 -12.63 -1.95
CA ILE A 368 16.03 -12.47 -1.67
C ILE A 368 15.71 -13.18 -0.35
N SER A 369 15.85 -12.43 0.75
CA SER A 369 15.55 -12.92 2.10
C SER A 369 14.05 -13.14 2.31
N SER A 370 13.68 -13.90 3.35
CA SER A 370 12.27 -14.09 3.73
C SER A 370 11.52 -12.78 3.95
N LYS A 371 12.18 -11.74 4.48
CA LYS A 371 11.58 -10.41 4.67
C LYS A 371 11.20 -9.74 3.35
N VAL A 372 12.02 -9.89 2.30
CA VAL A 372 11.71 -9.36 0.96
C VAL A 372 10.47 -10.07 0.42
N LEU A 373 10.36 -11.38 0.64
CA LEU A 373 9.21 -12.18 0.24
C LEU A 373 7.94 -11.81 1.02
N ASP A 374 8.03 -11.60 2.33
CA ASP A 374 6.91 -11.11 3.14
C ASP A 374 6.36 -9.79 2.59
N MET A 375 7.26 -8.87 2.21
CA MET A 375 6.89 -7.58 1.64
C MET A 375 6.25 -7.71 0.25
N ALA A 376 6.74 -8.64 -0.59
CA ALA A 376 6.13 -8.96 -1.88
C ALA A 376 4.74 -9.60 -1.71
N VAL A 377 4.58 -10.55 -0.79
CA VAL A 377 3.29 -11.18 -0.49
C VAL A 377 2.31 -10.18 0.10
N LYS A 378 2.76 -9.35 1.04
CA LYS A 378 1.97 -8.30 1.67
C LYS A 378 1.40 -7.32 0.64
N SER A 379 2.22 -6.91 -0.31
CA SER A 379 1.83 -6.01 -1.39
C SER A 379 1.16 -6.70 -2.57
N ASN A 380 1.02 -8.03 -2.53
CA ASN A 380 0.54 -8.85 -3.63
C ASN A 380 1.37 -8.72 -4.92
N ASN A 381 2.68 -8.45 -4.84
CA ASN A 381 3.53 -8.22 -6.02
C ASN A 381 3.82 -9.52 -6.78
N ILE A 382 2.99 -9.83 -7.78
CA ILE A 382 3.11 -11.05 -8.61
C ILE A 382 4.44 -11.10 -9.35
N TYR A 383 4.94 -9.95 -9.82
CA TYR A 383 6.19 -9.88 -10.57
C TYR A 383 7.34 -10.48 -9.77
N VAL A 384 7.53 -10.00 -8.54
CA VAL A 384 8.63 -10.46 -7.67
C VAL A 384 8.45 -11.93 -7.31
N LEU A 385 7.25 -12.33 -6.89
CA LEU A 385 6.99 -13.69 -6.41
C LEU A 385 7.20 -14.76 -7.49
N VAL A 386 6.87 -14.44 -8.73
CA VAL A 386 6.92 -15.40 -9.83
C VAL A 386 8.26 -15.36 -10.57
N ASN A 387 8.76 -14.19 -10.96
CA ASN A 387 10.01 -14.10 -11.74
C ASN A 387 11.25 -14.47 -10.92
N TYR A 388 11.17 -14.35 -9.59
CA TYR A 388 12.24 -14.74 -8.69
C TYR A 388 11.94 -16.03 -7.92
N PHE A 389 10.93 -16.78 -8.35
CA PHE A 389 10.50 -18.00 -7.69
C PHE A 389 11.64 -18.99 -7.44
N ASP A 390 12.55 -19.15 -8.40
CA ASP A 390 13.65 -20.11 -8.31
C ASP A 390 14.64 -19.78 -7.18
N LEU A 391 14.75 -18.49 -6.81
CA LEU A 391 15.61 -18.03 -5.71
C LEU A 391 14.96 -18.22 -4.32
N ILE A 392 13.67 -18.57 -4.27
CA ILE A 392 12.94 -18.77 -3.02
C ILE A 392 13.22 -20.19 -2.52
N PRO A 393 13.76 -20.40 -1.30
CA PRO A 393 14.04 -21.74 -0.83
C PRO A 393 12.78 -22.45 -0.34
N VAL A 394 12.07 -21.83 0.61
CA VAL A 394 10.89 -22.37 1.29
C VAL A 394 10.01 -21.21 1.75
N TRP A 395 8.69 -21.39 1.72
CA TRP A 395 7.74 -20.47 2.33
C TRP A 395 7.57 -20.81 3.80
N ASP A 396 7.66 -19.82 4.68
CA ASP A 396 7.30 -20.02 6.07
C ASP A 396 5.79 -19.86 6.31
N PHE A 397 5.33 -20.25 7.49
CA PHE A 397 3.92 -20.17 7.85
C PHE A 397 3.39 -18.73 7.78
N GLU A 398 4.17 -17.76 8.25
CA GLU A 398 3.73 -16.39 8.42
C GLU A 398 3.57 -15.70 7.07
N THR A 399 4.49 -15.93 6.12
CA THR A 399 4.35 -15.48 4.73
C THR A 399 3.05 -16.00 4.10
N VAL A 400 2.75 -17.30 4.24
CA VAL A 400 1.53 -17.90 3.69
C VAL A 400 0.27 -17.42 4.42
N ARG A 401 0.35 -17.21 5.74
CA ARG A 401 -0.72 -16.62 6.54
C ARG A 401 -1.06 -15.22 6.04
N GLN A 402 -0.06 -14.40 5.71
CA GLN A 402 -0.27 -13.04 5.22
C GLN A 402 -1.02 -13.01 3.88
N SER A 403 -0.70 -13.88 2.92
CA SER A 403 -1.45 -13.92 1.66
C SER A 403 -2.92 -14.29 1.87
N LEU A 404 -3.20 -15.17 2.84
CA LEU A 404 -4.57 -15.45 3.24
C LEU A 404 -5.20 -14.18 3.83
N MET A 405 -4.60 -13.58 4.84
CA MET A 405 -5.18 -12.41 5.51
C MET A 405 -5.53 -11.24 4.59
N LEU A 406 -4.76 -11.08 3.51
CA LEU A 406 -4.98 -10.04 2.52
C LEU A 406 -6.06 -10.37 1.52
N ASP A 407 -6.64 -11.57 1.58
CA ASP A 407 -7.47 -12.13 0.51
C ASP A 407 -6.72 -12.03 -0.82
N SER A 408 -5.51 -12.59 -0.93
CA SER A 408 -4.83 -12.81 -2.22
C SER A 408 -4.81 -14.29 -2.59
N SER A 409 -5.91 -14.73 -3.21
CA SER A 409 -6.12 -16.12 -3.65
C SER A 409 -5.04 -16.58 -4.62
N ALA A 410 -4.68 -15.77 -5.61
CA ALA A 410 -3.66 -16.14 -6.60
C ALA A 410 -2.28 -16.38 -5.96
N VAL A 411 -1.82 -15.47 -5.08
CA VAL A 411 -0.55 -15.62 -4.37
C VAL A 411 -0.59 -16.80 -3.41
N PHE A 412 -1.69 -16.95 -2.66
CA PHE A 412 -1.86 -18.09 -1.77
C PHE A 412 -1.76 -19.42 -2.53
N ARG A 413 -2.58 -19.58 -3.59
CA ARG A 413 -2.59 -20.77 -4.46
C ARG A 413 -1.21 -21.03 -5.06
N PHE A 414 -0.52 -20.00 -5.52
CA PHE A 414 0.84 -20.10 -6.03
C PHE A 414 1.80 -20.69 -4.99
N MET A 415 1.81 -20.14 -3.78
CA MET A 415 2.72 -20.60 -2.72
C MET A 415 2.44 -22.06 -2.32
N VAL A 416 1.18 -22.44 -2.09
CA VAL A 416 0.86 -23.82 -1.70
C VAL A 416 1.04 -24.83 -2.85
N SER A 417 0.90 -24.40 -4.11
CA SER A 417 1.14 -25.27 -5.28
C SER A 417 2.63 -25.49 -5.57
N SER A 418 3.49 -24.59 -5.08
CA SER A 418 4.92 -24.57 -5.42
C SER A 418 5.76 -25.72 -4.89
N LYS A 419 5.21 -26.58 -4.01
CA LYS A 419 5.94 -27.58 -3.22
C LYS A 419 7.02 -27.02 -2.29
N LYS A 420 7.23 -25.70 -2.27
CA LYS A 420 8.09 -24.99 -1.33
C LYS A 420 7.37 -24.64 -0.02
N PHE A 421 6.13 -25.08 0.16
CA PHE A 421 5.37 -24.98 1.41
C PHE A 421 4.76 -26.33 1.77
N ASN A 422 4.96 -26.81 3.00
CA ASN A 422 4.36 -28.04 3.46
C ASN A 422 3.08 -27.76 4.25
N VAL A 423 1.92 -27.89 3.60
CA VAL A 423 0.61 -27.59 4.20
C VAL A 423 0.27 -28.40 5.47
N PHE A 424 0.90 -29.57 5.65
CA PHE A 424 0.63 -30.46 6.79
C PHE A 424 1.58 -30.25 7.96
N HIS A 425 2.86 -29.97 7.68
CA HIS A 425 3.90 -29.93 8.70
C HIS A 425 4.33 -28.51 9.09
N THR A 426 4.09 -27.53 8.22
CA THR A 426 4.40 -26.14 8.54
C THR A 426 3.35 -25.60 9.51
N VAL A 427 3.75 -25.37 10.75
CA VAL A 427 2.92 -24.82 11.82
C VAL A 427 3.49 -23.50 12.33
N ASN A 428 2.63 -22.63 12.85
CA ASN A 428 3.06 -21.42 13.54
C ASN A 428 3.64 -21.72 14.94
N SER A 429 4.04 -20.67 15.66
CA SER A 429 4.53 -20.74 17.04
C SER A 429 3.52 -21.33 18.04
N PHE A 430 2.25 -21.42 17.68
CA PHE A 430 1.17 -22.01 18.48
C PHE A 430 0.83 -23.45 18.06
N GLY A 431 1.57 -24.02 17.10
CA GLY A 431 1.32 -25.35 16.56
C GLY A 431 0.13 -25.41 15.60
N TRP A 432 -0.40 -24.28 15.14
CA TRP A 432 -1.49 -24.27 14.17
C TRP A 432 -0.97 -24.42 12.76
N ASN A 433 -1.58 -25.32 12.00
CA ASN A 433 -1.35 -25.46 10.56
C ASN A 433 -2.29 -24.54 9.76
N ILE A 434 -2.09 -24.50 8.44
CA ILE A 434 -2.81 -23.58 7.57
C ILE A 434 -4.32 -23.89 7.51
N PHE A 435 -4.71 -25.17 7.63
CA PHE A 435 -6.12 -25.57 7.67
C PHE A 435 -6.85 -25.03 8.88
N GLN A 436 -6.22 -25.12 10.05
CA GLN A 436 -6.77 -24.59 11.30
C GLN A 436 -6.96 -23.08 11.20
N PHE A 437 -6.01 -22.37 10.56
CA PHE A 437 -6.14 -20.94 10.32
C PHE A 437 -7.29 -20.62 9.34
N MET A 438 -7.36 -21.32 8.20
CA MET A 438 -8.41 -21.10 7.19
C MET A 438 -9.83 -21.32 7.71
N ASN A 439 -10.02 -22.27 8.63
CA ASN A 439 -11.32 -22.52 9.27
C ASN A 439 -11.84 -21.30 10.05
N ILE A 440 -10.94 -20.44 10.56
CA ILE A 440 -11.31 -19.25 11.31
C ILE A 440 -11.56 -18.06 10.38
N TYR A 441 -10.74 -17.91 9.34
CA TYR A 441 -10.64 -16.63 8.63
C TYR A 441 -11.23 -16.59 7.22
N LYS A 442 -11.57 -17.73 6.60
CA LYS A 442 -11.68 -17.77 5.13
C LYS A 442 -12.98 -18.29 4.52
N SER A 443 -13.12 -17.98 3.22
CA SER A 443 -14.22 -18.41 2.36
C SER A 443 -14.18 -19.92 2.15
N GLU A 444 -15.34 -20.50 1.86
CA GLU A 444 -15.46 -21.93 1.58
C GLU A 444 -14.67 -22.35 0.33
N GLU A 445 -14.48 -21.45 -0.65
CA GLU A 445 -13.72 -21.75 -1.87
C GLU A 445 -12.25 -22.06 -1.60
N GLU A 446 -11.58 -21.25 -0.77
CA GLU A 446 -10.18 -21.49 -0.42
C GLU A 446 -10.06 -22.80 0.39
N LYS A 447 -11.01 -23.09 1.28
CA LYS A 447 -11.05 -24.36 2.05
C LYS A 447 -11.19 -25.57 1.13
N ILE A 448 -12.04 -25.47 0.11
CA ILE A 448 -12.21 -26.51 -0.91
C ILE A 448 -10.91 -26.71 -1.70
N PHE A 449 -10.27 -25.62 -2.12
CA PHE A 449 -9.00 -25.68 -2.85
C PHE A 449 -7.91 -26.41 -2.06
N VAL A 450 -7.69 -26.04 -0.80
CA VAL A 450 -6.64 -26.66 0.02
C VAL A 450 -6.99 -28.11 0.37
N SER A 451 -8.28 -28.43 0.58
CA SER A 451 -8.72 -29.83 0.74
C SER A 451 -8.39 -30.69 -0.48
N LYS A 452 -8.69 -30.20 -1.69
CA LYS A 452 -8.33 -30.89 -2.95
C LYS A 452 -6.82 -31.04 -3.12
N LEU A 453 -6.06 -30.01 -2.74
CA LEU A 453 -4.59 -30.07 -2.77
C LEU A 453 -4.05 -31.12 -1.79
N ALA A 454 -4.62 -31.20 -0.58
CA ALA A 454 -4.27 -32.21 0.41
C ALA A 454 -4.57 -33.63 -0.08
N GLU A 455 -5.74 -33.86 -0.68
CA GLU A 455 -6.10 -35.15 -1.28
C GLU A 455 -5.11 -35.55 -2.38
N LYS A 456 -4.72 -34.60 -3.24
CA LYS A 456 -3.71 -34.84 -4.29
C LYS A 456 -2.35 -35.23 -3.70
N VAL A 457 -1.87 -34.50 -2.70
CA VAL A 457 -0.58 -34.80 -2.04
C VAL A 457 -0.61 -36.14 -1.31
N ALA A 458 -1.74 -36.48 -0.69
CA ALA A 458 -1.92 -37.79 -0.04
C ALA A 458 -1.88 -38.93 -1.06
N ASN A 459 -2.56 -38.78 -2.19
CA ASN A 459 -2.57 -39.78 -3.27
C ASN A 459 -1.17 -39.96 -3.88
N ASP A 460 -0.46 -38.86 -4.20
CA ASP A 460 0.92 -38.91 -4.72
C ASP A 460 1.88 -39.62 -3.74
N SER A 461 1.63 -39.50 -2.43
CA SER A 461 2.43 -40.17 -1.40
C SER A 461 2.14 -41.67 -1.32
N ILE A 462 0.87 -42.06 -1.46
CA ILE A 462 0.44 -43.46 -1.52
C ILE A 462 1.04 -44.15 -2.76
N ASP A 463 1.02 -43.48 -3.91
CA ASP A 463 1.57 -44.02 -5.15
C ASP A 463 3.08 -44.27 -5.06
N LYS A 464 3.83 -43.33 -4.47
CA LYS A 464 5.28 -43.54 -4.21
C LYS A 464 5.56 -44.70 -3.26
N ILE A 465 4.75 -44.87 -2.20
CA ILE A 465 4.89 -46.01 -1.28
C ILE A 465 4.61 -47.32 -2.02
N ASN A 466 3.60 -47.35 -2.88
CA ASN A 466 3.25 -48.52 -3.68
C ASN A 466 4.33 -48.87 -4.71
N GLU A 467 4.99 -47.87 -5.32
CA GLU A 467 6.14 -48.08 -6.21
C GLU A 467 7.31 -48.72 -5.46
N ILE A 468 7.68 -48.18 -4.29
CA ILE A 468 8.75 -48.72 -3.44
C ILE A 468 8.43 -50.14 -2.94
N THR A 469 7.15 -50.45 -2.70
CA THR A 469 6.74 -51.79 -2.23
C THR A 469 6.72 -52.81 -3.37
N LYS A 470 6.63 -52.37 -4.62
CA LYS A 470 6.64 -53.23 -5.82
C LYS A 470 8.05 -53.48 -6.37
N SER A 471 9.01 -52.58 -6.10
CA SER A 471 10.44 -52.76 -6.39
C SER A 471 11.12 -53.63 -5.34
#